data_AF-A0A4R9AYC1-F1
#
_entry.id   AF-A0A4R9AYC1-F1
#
_cell.length_a   1.000
_cell.length_b   1.000
_cell.length_c   1.000
_cell.angle_alpha   90.00
_cell.angle_beta   90.00
_cell.angle_gamma   90.00
#
_symmetry.space_group_name_H-M   'P 1'
#
loop_
_entity.id
_entity.type
_entity.pdbx_description
1 polymer ?
#
loop_
_entity_poly.entity_id
_entity_poly.type
_entity_poly.pdbx_seq_one_letter_code
_entity_poly.pdbx_strand_id
1 'polypeptide(L)'
;MFRPDEPLILPARPVDPPAPGFPLIASAAPLVVAVVIWMFTGSAFVLLFAVLGPVIAVGSMADGRRSSRRTRNRAEEAHRVALAALRTRVGLQRAALVQAAWSRTPSATGILHDPAGTVRWSAKPTAPVLVSLGSGEVPSGLRLEGAAGPNDEPGIRELAATLSDAPITADPHDGIGIVAAPALGRALARGLLVQAAA
;
A
#
# COMPACT_ATOMS: atom_id res chain seq x y z
N MET A 1 -14.29 -0.41 18.34
CA MET A 1 -13.10 -0.54 17.48
C MET A 1 -13.55 -0.67 16.04
N PHE A 2 -13.31 0.35 15.19
CA PHE A 2 -13.71 0.33 13.78
C PHE A 2 -12.83 -0.65 13.00
N ARG A 3 -13.47 -1.56 12.24
CA ARG A 3 -12.81 -2.47 11.30
C ARG A 3 -13.43 -2.20 9.93
N PRO A 4 -12.75 -1.49 9.01
CA PRO A 4 -13.14 -1.53 7.61
C PRO A 4 -12.94 -2.96 7.10
N ASP A 5 -14.00 -3.56 6.58
CA ASP A 5 -14.06 -4.99 6.20
C ASP A 5 -13.40 -5.28 4.85
N GLU A 6 -13.04 -4.27 4.06
CA GLU A 6 -12.45 -4.48 2.74
C GLU A 6 -10.93 -4.25 2.76
N PRO A 7 -10.12 -5.31 2.58
CA PRO A 7 -8.67 -5.21 2.60
C PRO A 7 -8.17 -4.49 1.34
N LEU A 8 -7.29 -3.49 1.54
CA LEU A 8 -6.65 -2.82 0.41
C LEU A 8 -5.44 -3.63 -0.02
N ILE A 9 -5.43 -4.05 -1.29
CA ILE A 9 -4.34 -4.87 -1.83
C ILE A 9 -3.16 -3.98 -2.24
N LEU A 10 -2.00 -4.24 -1.65
CA LEU A 10 -0.71 -3.66 -2.03
C LEU A 10 -0.22 -4.30 -3.33
N PRO A 11 0.07 -3.54 -4.39
CA PRO A 11 0.58 -4.10 -5.63
C PRO A 11 1.95 -4.71 -5.39
N ALA A 12 2.13 -5.98 -5.76
CA ALA A 12 3.41 -6.65 -5.68
C ALA A 12 4.44 -5.92 -6.57
N ARG A 13 5.67 -5.76 -6.06
CA ARG A 13 6.78 -5.27 -6.87
C ARG A 13 7.10 -6.32 -7.95
N PRO A 14 7.35 -5.92 -9.21
CA PRO A 14 7.80 -6.83 -10.23
C PRO A 14 9.05 -7.58 -9.77
N VAL A 15 9.00 -8.91 -9.80
CA VAL A 15 10.18 -9.75 -9.53
C VAL A 15 11.06 -9.73 -10.77
N ASP A 16 12.34 -9.42 -10.59
CA ASP A 16 13.30 -9.45 -11.68
C ASP A 16 13.38 -10.87 -12.25
N PRO A 17 13.10 -11.07 -13.56
CA PRO A 17 13.30 -12.37 -14.16
C PRO A 17 14.79 -12.74 -14.06
N PRO A 18 15.13 -13.98 -13.67
CA PRO A 18 16.51 -14.42 -13.54
C PRO A 18 17.22 -14.17 -14.88
N ALA A 19 18.43 -13.61 -14.81
CA ALA A 19 19.21 -13.37 -16.01
C ALA A 19 19.41 -14.72 -16.72
N PRO A 20 19.02 -14.86 -18.00
CA PRO A 20 19.28 -16.08 -18.73
C PRO A 20 20.80 -16.29 -18.73
N GLY A 21 21.25 -17.41 -18.14
CA GLY A 21 22.66 -17.80 -18.18
C GLY A 21 23.05 -18.08 -19.63
N PHE A 22 24.27 -17.71 -20.02
CA PHE A 22 24.78 -18.06 -21.35
C PHE A 22 24.89 -19.59 -21.44
N PRO A 23 24.25 -20.26 -22.40
CA PRO A 23 24.20 -21.71 -22.46
C PRO A 23 25.51 -22.26 -23.04
N LEU A 24 26.61 -22.10 -22.29
CA LEU A 24 27.97 -22.49 -22.69
C LEU A 24 28.01 -23.92 -23.21
N ILE A 25 27.30 -24.84 -22.55
CA ILE A 25 27.26 -26.26 -22.90
C ILE A 25 26.54 -26.49 -24.24
N ALA A 26 25.40 -25.83 -24.46
CA ALA A 26 24.64 -25.97 -25.70
C ALA A 26 25.36 -25.32 -26.90
N SER A 27 26.17 -24.28 -26.66
CA SER A 27 26.99 -23.64 -27.70
C SER A 27 28.32 -24.37 -27.96
N ALA A 28 28.91 -25.03 -26.97
CA ALA A 28 30.20 -25.73 -27.11
C ALA A 28 30.06 -27.13 -27.70
N ALA A 29 28.96 -27.85 -27.42
CA ALA A 29 28.76 -29.22 -27.90
C ALA A 29 28.85 -29.37 -29.44
N PRO A 30 28.22 -28.51 -30.26
CA PRO A 30 28.33 -28.59 -31.72
C PRO A 30 29.73 -28.30 -32.25
N LEU A 31 30.46 -27.37 -31.61
CA LEU A 31 31.84 -27.03 -31.97
C LEU A 31 32.79 -28.21 -31.74
N VAL A 32 32.66 -28.88 -30.59
CA VAL A 32 33.46 -30.08 -30.27
C VAL A 32 33.17 -31.20 -31.26
N VAL A 33 31.89 -31.47 -31.54
CA VAL A 33 31.48 -32.52 -32.48
C VAL A 33 32.00 -32.23 -33.90
N ALA A 34 31.91 -30.98 -34.37
CA ALA A 34 32.40 -30.60 -35.69
C ALA A 34 33.93 -30.68 -35.83
N VAL A 35 34.68 -30.32 -34.79
CA VAL A 35 36.14 -30.47 -34.77
C VAL A 35 36.55 -31.95 -34.82
N VAL A 36 35.85 -32.81 -34.06
CA VAL A 36 36.08 -34.26 -34.10
C VAL A 36 35.82 -34.81 -35.50
N ILE A 37 34.69 -34.48 -36.13
CA ILE A 37 34.35 -34.95 -37.48
C ILE A 37 35.35 -34.41 -38.52
N TRP A 38 35.76 -33.14 -38.42
CA TRP A 38 36.74 -32.55 -39.34
C TRP A 38 38.10 -33.27 -39.28
N MET A 39 38.58 -33.66 -38.09
CA MET A 39 39.80 -34.45 -37.97
C MET A 39 39.73 -35.77 -38.71
N PHE A 40 38.55 -36.39 -38.81
CA PHE A 40 38.35 -37.65 -39.51
C PHE A 40 38.07 -37.48 -41.01
N THR A 41 37.37 -36.43 -41.43
CA THR A 41 36.88 -36.27 -42.81
C THR A 41 37.70 -35.28 -43.66
N GLY A 42 38.42 -34.33 -43.06
CA GLY A 42 39.24 -33.32 -43.74
C GLY A 42 38.47 -32.23 -44.50
N SER A 43 37.13 -32.29 -44.55
CA SER A 43 36.31 -31.36 -45.33
C SER A 43 35.93 -30.11 -44.53
N ALA A 44 36.32 -28.93 -45.05
CA ALA A 44 36.01 -27.63 -44.45
C ALA A 44 34.50 -27.33 -44.36
N PHE A 45 33.65 -28.04 -45.11
CA PHE A 45 32.21 -27.83 -45.15
C PHE A 45 31.51 -28.15 -43.81
N VAL A 46 32.07 -29.07 -43.01
CA VAL A 46 31.53 -29.47 -41.70
C VAL A 46 31.66 -28.35 -40.66
N LEU A 47 32.71 -27.53 -40.75
CA LEU A 47 32.93 -26.37 -39.86
C LEU A 47 31.85 -25.29 -40.03
N LEU A 48 31.27 -25.16 -41.23
CA LEU A 48 30.26 -24.14 -41.52
C LEU A 48 28.95 -24.40 -40.75
N PHE A 49 28.54 -25.67 -40.64
CA PHE A 49 27.35 -26.06 -39.87
C PHE A 49 27.56 -25.90 -38.35
N ALA A 50 28.80 -26.05 -37.88
CA ALA A 50 29.17 -25.90 -36.47
C ALA A 50 29.02 -24.46 -35.96
N VAL A 51 29.27 -23.48 -36.82
CA VAL A 51 29.19 -22.05 -36.50
C VAL A 51 27.74 -21.55 -36.47
N LEU A 52 26.81 -22.24 -37.16
CA LEU A 52 25.42 -21.83 -37.24
C LEU A 52 24.70 -21.87 -35.88
N GLY A 53 24.96 -22.89 -35.06
CA GLY A 53 24.39 -23.03 -33.72
C GLY A 53 24.81 -21.91 -32.73
N PRO A 54 26.11 -21.61 -32.60
CA PRO A 54 26.61 -20.48 -31.81
C PRO A 54 26.05 -19.12 -32.25
N VAL A 55 25.91 -18.87 -33.56
CA VAL A 55 25.34 -17.61 -34.07
C VAL A 55 23.89 -17.44 -33.63
N ILE A 56 23.08 -18.50 -33.71
CA ILE A 56 21.69 -18.48 -33.23
C ILE A 56 21.61 -18.27 -31.72
N ALA A 57 22.50 -18.90 -30.95
CA ALA A 57 22.55 -18.76 -29.48
C ALA A 57 22.96 -17.34 -29.03
N VAL A 58 23.92 -16.70 -29.72
CA VAL A 58 24.29 -15.30 -29.45
C VAL A 58 23.14 -14.37 -29.84
N GLY A 59 22.48 -14.63 -30.97
CA GLY A 59 21.32 -13.87 -31.42
C GLY A 59 20.15 -13.91 -30.43
N SER A 60 19.80 -15.10 -29.92
CA SER A 60 18.71 -15.27 -28.95
C SER A 60 19.02 -14.61 -27.60
N MET A 61 20.29 -14.60 -27.16
CA MET A 61 20.69 -13.91 -25.94
C MET A 61 20.65 -12.38 -26.08
N ALA A 62 21.07 -11.84 -27.23
CA ALA A 62 20.96 -10.40 -27.50
C ALA A 62 19.49 -9.94 -27.51
N ASP A 63 18.62 -10.73 -28.15
CA ASP A 63 17.19 -10.45 -28.20
C ASP A 63 16.53 -10.61 -26.82
N GLY A 64 16.91 -11.65 -26.06
CA GLY A 64 16.49 -11.87 -24.68
C GLY A 64 16.88 -10.71 -23.75
N ARG A 65 18.10 -10.16 -23.90
CA ARG A 65 18.54 -8.97 -23.12
C ARG A 65 17.73 -7.73 -23.46
N ARG A 66 17.46 -7.49 -24.75
CA ARG A 66 16.67 -6.33 -25.20
C ARG A 66 15.22 -6.43 -24.75
N SER A 67 14.63 -7.61 -24.90
CA SER A 67 13.26 -7.92 -24.45
C SER A 67 13.14 -7.78 -22.92
N SER A 68 14.07 -8.37 -22.16
CA SER A 68 14.10 -8.29 -20.69
C SER A 68 14.17 -6.85 -20.20
N ARG A 69 15.05 -6.00 -20.78
CA ARG A 69 15.12 -4.57 -20.44
C ARG A 69 13.80 -3.84 -20.69
N ARG A 70 13.17 -4.06 -21.85
CA ARG A 70 11.88 -3.45 -22.17
C ARG A 70 10.76 -3.91 -21.24
N THR A 71 10.72 -5.20 -20.92
CA THR A 71 9.73 -5.77 -20.01
C THR A 71 9.91 -5.26 -18.58
N ARG A 72 11.15 -5.14 -18.10
CA ARG A 72 11.48 -4.53 -16.80
C ARG A 72 10.97 -3.10 -16.70
N ASN A 73 11.32 -2.24 -17.67
CA ASN A 73 10.89 -0.85 -17.67
C ASN A 73 9.36 -0.71 -17.67
N ARG A 74 8.65 -1.56 -18.44
CA ARG A 74 7.17 -1.55 -18.46
C ARG A 74 6.58 -2.02 -17.14
N ALA A 75 7.18 -3.01 -16.50
CA ALA A 75 6.71 -3.52 -15.22
C ALA A 75 6.93 -2.49 -14.10
N GLU A 76 8.06 -1.78 -14.10
CA GLU A 76 8.33 -0.67 -13.18
C GLU A 76 7.33 0.48 -13.37
N GLU A 77 7.04 0.86 -14.61
CA GLU A 77 6.04 1.89 -14.91
C GLU A 77 4.66 1.50 -14.40
N ALA A 78 4.22 0.27 -14.71
CA ALA A 78 2.94 -0.26 -14.25
C ALA A 78 2.86 -0.30 -12.72
N HIS A 79 3.95 -0.67 -12.05
CA HIS A 79 4.03 -0.68 -10.59
C HIS A 79 3.91 0.73 -10.01
N ARG A 80 4.62 1.71 -10.58
CA ARG A 80 4.53 3.12 -10.15
C ARG A 80 3.11 3.67 -10.30
N VAL A 81 2.46 3.40 -11.43
CA VAL A 81 1.05 3.80 -11.66
C VAL A 81 0.13 3.14 -10.65
N ALA A 82 0.30 1.84 -10.38
CA ALA A 82 -0.50 1.11 -9.40
C ALA A 82 -0.32 1.66 -7.97
N LEU A 83 0.91 2.01 -7.58
CA LEU A 83 1.21 2.62 -6.29
C LEU A 83 0.61 4.01 -6.13
N ALA A 84 0.68 4.85 -7.18
CA ALA A 84 0.05 6.16 -7.17
C ALA A 84 -1.48 6.05 -7.02
N ALA A 85 -2.11 5.13 -7.75
CA ALA A 85 -3.54 4.86 -7.62
C ALA A 85 -3.91 4.36 -6.21
N LEU A 86 -3.09 3.50 -5.61
CA LEU A 86 -3.30 3.01 -4.24
C LEU A 86 -3.21 4.15 -3.22
N ARG A 87 -2.20 5.03 -3.32
CA ARG A 87 -2.06 6.20 -2.44
C ARG A 87 -3.32 7.07 -2.47
N THR A 88 -3.85 7.34 -3.66
CA THR A 88 -5.10 8.10 -3.82
C THR A 88 -6.28 7.41 -3.15
N ARG A 89 -6.43 6.09 -3.32
CA ARG A 89 -7.51 5.31 -2.67
C ARG A 89 -7.41 5.34 -1.16
N VAL A 90 -6.20 5.15 -0.61
CA VAL A 90 -5.95 5.25 0.84
C VAL A 90 -6.32 6.65 1.35
N GLY A 91 -5.92 7.70 0.64
CA GLY A 91 -6.27 9.08 1.00
C GLY A 91 -7.78 9.32 1.05
N LEU A 92 -8.51 8.89 0.03
CA LEU A 92 -9.98 9.01 -0.04
C LEU A 92 -10.66 8.25 1.10
N GLN A 93 -10.21 7.03 1.39
CA GLN A 93 -10.79 6.22 2.45
C GLN A 93 -10.48 6.78 3.84
N ARG A 94 -9.27 7.30 4.07
CA ARG A 94 -8.93 8.01 5.31
C ARG A 94 -9.83 9.22 5.52
N ALA A 95 -10.04 10.04 4.49
CA ALA A 95 -10.93 11.19 4.57
C ALA A 95 -12.38 10.77 4.89
N ALA A 96 -12.88 9.70 4.25
CA ALA A 96 -14.19 9.15 4.56
C ALA A 96 -14.28 8.63 6.00
N LEU A 97 -13.24 7.97 6.52
CA LEU A 97 -13.18 7.49 7.89
C LEU A 97 -13.19 8.62 8.91
N VAL A 98 -12.42 9.69 8.68
CA VAL A 98 -12.40 10.90 9.52
C VAL A 98 -13.78 11.54 9.53
N GLN A 99 -14.39 11.74 8.36
CA GLN A 99 -15.73 12.32 8.26
C GLN A 99 -16.78 11.46 8.97
N ALA A 100 -16.70 10.14 8.82
CA ALA A 100 -17.58 9.22 9.51
C ALA A 100 -17.34 9.21 11.03
N ALA A 101 -16.12 9.44 11.50
CA ALA A 101 -15.81 9.57 12.92
C ALA A 101 -16.43 10.85 13.51
N TRP A 102 -16.26 11.99 12.82
CA TRP A 102 -16.85 13.26 13.24
C TRP A 102 -18.37 13.27 13.19
N SER A 103 -19.00 12.55 12.26
CA SER A 103 -20.47 12.45 12.22
C SER A 103 -21.04 11.59 13.36
N ARG A 104 -20.26 10.67 13.92
CA ARG A 104 -20.66 9.85 15.08
C ARG A 104 -20.39 10.54 16.40
N THR A 105 -19.31 11.30 16.50
CA THR A 105 -18.91 12.00 17.72
C THR A 105 -18.57 13.46 17.37
N PRO A 106 -19.60 14.27 17.05
CA PRO A 106 -19.41 15.65 16.66
C PRO A 106 -18.86 16.47 17.84
N SER A 107 -18.04 17.48 17.55
CA SER A 107 -17.58 18.42 18.57
C SER A 107 -18.74 19.30 19.04
N ALA A 108 -18.58 19.92 20.21
CA ALA A 108 -19.53 20.92 20.71
C ALA A 108 -19.78 22.04 19.69
N THR A 109 -18.73 22.50 19.00
CA THR A 109 -18.85 23.52 17.95
C THR A 109 -19.62 23.02 16.74
N GLY A 110 -19.37 21.77 16.31
CA GLY A 110 -20.12 21.14 15.23
C GLY A 110 -21.61 21.01 15.54
N ILE A 111 -21.93 20.62 16.78
CA ILE A 111 -23.32 20.52 17.25
C ILE A 111 -24.01 21.88 17.24
N LEU A 112 -23.35 22.91 17.76
CA LEU A 112 -23.92 24.26 17.79
C LEU A 112 -24.10 24.87 16.39
N HIS A 113 -23.28 24.47 15.42
CA HIS A 113 -23.36 24.96 14.04
C HIS A 113 -24.48 24.29 13.24
N ASP A 114 -24.73 23.00 13.45
CA ASP A 114 -25.83 22.27 12.81
C ASP A 114 -26.53 21.31 13.77
N PRO A 115 -27.39 21.83 14.68
CA PRO A 115 -28.07 21.00 15.67
C PRO A 115 -28.98 19.94 15.03
N ALA A 116 -29.64 20.26 13.91
CA ALA A 116 -30.59 19.36 13.26
C ALA A 116 -29.89 18.16 12.57
N GLY A 117 -28.68 18.35 12.07
CA GLY A 117 -27.89 17.29 11.43
C GLY A 117 -27.07 16.42 12.40
N THR A 118 -26.74 16.93 13.58
CA THR A 118 -25.81 16.29 14.54
C THR A 118 -26.49 15.69 15.77
N VAL A 119 -27.53 16.32 16.31
CA VAL A 119 -28.27 15.83 17.49
C VAL A 119 -29.07 14.62 17.08
N ARG A 120 -28.76 13.46 17.66
CA ARG A 120 -29.47 12.21 17.37
C ARG A 120 -29.87 11.58 18.68
N TRP A 121 -31.14 11.80 19.04
CA TRP A 121 -31.84 11.17 20.16
C TRP A 121 -32.06 9.65 19.96
N SER A 122 -31.06 8.93 19.45
CA SER A 122 -31.10 7.49 19.14
C SER A 122 -30.12 6.69 20.00
N ALA A 123 -29.62 7.26 21.10
CA ALA A 123 -28.74 6.56 22.04
C ALA A 123 -29.47 5.35 22.63
N LYS A 124 -28.92 4.16 22.42
CA LYS A 124 -29.41 2.95 23.09
C LYS A 124 -28.92 2.99 24.55
N PRO A 125 -29.75 2.60 25.53
CA PRO A 125 -29.37 2.66 26.96
C PRO A 125 -28.09 1.91 27.33
N THR A 126 -27.70 0.91 26.53
CA THR A 126 -26.51 0.07 26.77
C THR A 126 -25.30 0.44 25.92
N ALA A 127 -25.41 1.46 25.06
CA ALA A 127 -24.29 1.91 24.24
C ALA A 127 -23.47 2.96 25.00
N PRO A 128 -22.13 2.95 24.88
CA PRO A 128 -21.30 3.98 25.49
C PRO A 128 -21.63 5.34 24.89
N VAL A 129 -21.68 6.37 25.75
CA VAL A 129 -21.86 7.76 25.32
C VAL A 129 -20.47 8.31 25.07
N LEU A 130 -20.09 8.46 23.80
CA LEU A 130 -18.76 8.97 23.47
C LEU A 130 -18.81 10.49 23.28
N VAL A 131 -17.87 11.19 23.90
CA VAL A 131 -17.62 12.63 23.69
C VAL A 131 -16.26 12.84 23.04
N SER A 132 -16.15 13.87 22.21
CA SER A 132 -14.90 14.31 21.60
C SER A 132 -14.15 15.27 22.52
N LEU A 133 -12.92 14.87 22.88
CA LEU A 133 -11.97 15.66 23.66
C LEU A 133 -11.14 16.63 22.79
N GLY A 134 -11.26 16.53 21.46
CA GLY A 134 -10.47 17.28 20.50
C GLY A 134 -10.17 16.45 19.25
N SER A 135 -9.26 16.95 18.42
CA SER A 135 -8.77 16.23 17.24
C SER A 135 -7.32 15.81 17.42
N GLY A 136 -6.94 14.67 16.83
CA GLY A 136 -5.58 14.17 16.90
C GLY A 136 -5.35 12.93 16.06
N GLU A 137 -4.24 12.24 16.35
CA GLU A 137 -3.88 11.01 15.67
C GLU A 137 -4.55 9.80 16.30
N VAL A 138 -5.32 9.07 15.50
CA VAL A 138 -6.06 7.88 15.93
C VAL A 138 -5.75 6.72 14.99
N PRO A 139 -5.65 5.47 15.46
CA PRO A 139 -5.50 4.32 14.58
C PRO A 139 -6.65 4.23 13.56
N SER A 140 -6.34 4.08 12.27
CA SER A 140 -7.35 4.05 11.20
C SER A 140 -8.17 2.77 11.15
N GLY A 141 -7.59 1.66 11.61
CA GLY A 141 -8.13 0.31 11.42
C GLY A 141 -8.01 -0.24 9.99
N LEU A 142 -7.49 0.54 9.02
CA LEU A 142 -7.29 0.10 7.64
C LEU A 142 -6.32 -1.08 7.58
N ARG A 143 -6.73 -2.15 6.88
CA ARG A 143 -5.89 -3.30 6.61
C ARG A 143 -5.37 -3.23 5.19
N LEU A 144 -4.06 -3.17 5.06
CA LEU A 144 -3.36 -3.37 3.80
C LEU A 144 -2.93 -4.84 3.72
N GLU A 145 -3.46 -5.57 2.76
CA GLU A 145 -3.06 -6.94 2.44
C GLU A 145 -2.09 -6.94 1.26
N GLY A 146 -1.08 -7.80 1.25
CA GLY A 146 -0.11 -7.89 0.16
C GLY A 146 1.31 -8.11 0.66
N ALA A 147 2.17 -8.63 -0.22
CA ALA A 147 3.47 -9.18 0.13
C ALA A 147 4.33 -8.16 0.87
N ALA A 148 4.49 -8.38 2.18
CA ALA A 148 5.49 -7.74 3.02
C ALA A 148 6.88 -8.20 2.55
N GLY A 149 7.36 -7.61 1.46
CA GLY A 149 8.70 -7.84 0.96
C GLY A 149 9.67 -6.88 1.66
N PRO A 150 10.97 -7.24 1.78
CA PRO A 150 12.02 -6.33 2.29
C PRO A 150 12.21 -5.04 1.46
N ASN A 151 11.39 -4.83 0.43
CA ASN A 151 11.44 -3.77 -0.56
C ASN A 151 10.09 -3.04 -0.73
N ASP A 152 9.16 -3.19 0.21
CA ASP A 152 7.95 -2.37 0.21
C ASP A 152 8.29 -0.90 0.36
N GLU A 153 7.54 -0.03 -0.35
CA GLU A 153 7.71 1.41 -0.19
C GLU A 153 7.39 1.81 1.26
N PRO A 154 8.39 2.27 2.03
CA PRO A 154 8.16 2.75 3.38
C PRO A 154 7.32 4.03 3.26
N GLY A 155 6.12 4.01 3.84
CA GLY A 155 5.25 5.19 3.89
C GLY A 155 3.78 4.91 3.60
N ILE A 156 3.42 4.00 2.68
CA ILE A 156 1.98 3.72 2.43
C ILE A 156 1.34 3.02 3.62
N ARG A 157 2.06 2.09 4.26
CA ARG A 157 1.58 1.41 5.49
C ARG A 157 1.44 2.37 6.66
N GLU A 158 2.42 3.25 6.83
CA GLU A 158 2.41 4.27 7.87
C GLU A 158 1.27 5.27 7.66
N LEU A 159 1.11 5.76 6.41
CA LEU A 159 0.01 6.62 6.00
C LEU A 159 -1.35 5.96 6.27
N ALA A 160 -1.47 4.67 5.98
CA ALA A 160 -2.70 3.94 6.22
C ALA A 160 -2.94 3.61 7.69
N ALA A 161 -1.91 3.59 8.56
CA ALA A 161 -2.05 3.17 9.95
C ALA A 161 -2.75 4.22 10.83
N THR A 162 -2.55 5.51 10.54
CA THR A 162 -3.06 6.62 11.36
C THR A 162 -4.02 7.51 10.58
N LEU A 163 -5.07 7.97 11.26
CA LEU A 163 -5.93 9.07 10.82
C LEU A 163 -5.46 10.32 11.56
N SER A 164 -5.09 11.34 10.80
CA SER A 164 -4.85 12.67 11.33
C SER A 164 -6.18 13.42 11.42
N ASP A 165 -6.32 14.28 12.43
CA ASP A 165 -7.52 15.11 12.64
C ASP A 165 -8.82 14.30 12.87
N ALA A 166 -8.69 13.11 13.47
CA ALA A 166 -9.84 12.32 13.91
C ALA A 166 -10.23 12.72 15.36
N PRO A 167 -11.52 12.60 15.74
CA PRO A 167 -11.95 12.92 17.10
C PRO A 167 -11.32 11.94 18.09
N ILE A 168 -10.66 12.48 19.12
CA ILE A 168 -10.22 11.71 20.28
C ILE A 168 -11.45 11.52 21.17
N THR A 169 -11.93 10.30 21.27
CA THR A 169 -13.17 9.98 21.99
C THR A 169 -12.88 9.45 23.39
N ALA A 170 -13.68 9.88 24.38
CA ALA A 170 -13.73 9.27 25.70
C ALA A 170 -15.18 9.01 26.11
N ASP A 171 -15.39 8.04 27.00
CA ASP A 171 -16.67 7.82 27.65
C ASP A 171 -16.71 8.61 28.98
N PRO A 172 -17.64 9.56 29.16
CA PRO A 172 -17.82 10.28 30.41
C PRO A 172 -18.10 9.36 31.62
N HIS A 173 -18.62 8.14 31.40
CA HIS A 173 -18.84 7.16 32.47
C HIS A 173 -17.56 6.70 33.15
N ASP A 174 -16.43 6.69 32.43
CA ASP A 174 -15.11 6.37 32.99
C ASP A 174 -14.50 7.55 33.78
N GLY A 175 -15.12 8.73 33.69
CA GLY A 175 -14.67 9.97 34.32
C GLY A 175 -13.66 10.76 33.47
N ILE A 176 -13.86 12.07 33.38
CA ILE A 176 -12.97 12.98 32.63
C ILE A 176 -12.46 14.08 33.58
N GLY A 177 -11.15 14.07 33.83
CA GLY A 177 -10.47 15.11 34.60
C GLY A 177 -10.03 16.29 33.72
N ILE A 178 -10.38 17.52 34.11
CA ILE A 178 -9.99 18.74 33.39
C ILE A 178 -8.99 19.52 34.23
N VAL A 179 -7.75 19.60 33.77
CA VAL A 179 -6.69 20.41 34.40
C VAL A 179 -6.32 21.56 33.46
N ALA A 180 -6.86 22.73 33.73
CA ALA A 180 -6.67 23.91 32.89
C ALA A 180 -6.91 25.21 33.69
N ALA A 181 -6.51 26.35 33.11
CA ALA A 181 -6.90 27.66 33.64
C ALA A 181 -8.44 27.76 33.75
N PRO A 182 -8.99 28.47 34.75
CA PRO A 182 -10.44 28.41 35.05
C PRO A 182 -11.36 28.74 33.86
N ALA A 183 -10.97 29.68 33.01
CA ALA A 183 -11.75 30.04 31.81
C ALA A 183 -11.80 28.88 30.80
N LEU A 184 -10.64 28.29 30.50
CA LEU A 184 -10.52 27.19 29.54
C LEU A 184 -11.16 25.91 30.07
N GLY A 185 -10.97 25.60 31.35
CA GLY A 185 -11.59 24.43 31.98
C GLY A 185 -13.11 24.49 31.96
N ARG A 186 -13.70 25.67 32.24
CA ARG A 186 -15.16 25.87 32.12
C ARG A 186 -15.65 25.79 30.68
N ALA A 187 -14.89 26.32 29.72
CA ALA A 187 -15.23 26.22 28.31
C ALA A 187 -15.26 24.76 27.84
N LEU A 188 -14.24 23.98 28.18
CA LEU A 188 -14.17 22.55 27.87
C LEU A 188 -15.30 21.78 28.55
N ALA A 189 -15.54 22.00 29.84
CA ALA A 189 -16.63 21.35 30.58
C ALA A 189 -18.00 21.62 29.95
N ARG A 190 -18.28 22.87 29.56
CA ARG A 190 -19.53 23.21 28.84
C ARG A 190 -19.60 22.52 27.49
N GLY A 191 -18.49 22.45 26.75
CA GLY A 191 -18.43 21.73 25.48
C GLY A 191 -18.74 20.24 25.63
N LEU A 192 -18.19 19.58 26.66
CA LEU A 192 -18.49 18.18 26.96
C LEU A 192 -19.95 17.97 27.36
N LEU A 193 -20.53 18.89 28.14
CA LEU A 193 -21.95 18.84 28.50
C LEU A 193 -22.87 18.98 27.29
N VAL A 194 -22.55 19.88 26.35
CA VAL A 194 -23.30 20.00 25.08
C VAL A 194 -23.25 18.71 24.29
N GLN A 195 -22.08 18.08 24.19
CA GLN A 195 -21.91 16.81 23.47
C GLN A 195 -22.64 15.65 24.14
N ALA A 196 -22.65 15.59 25.48
CA ALA A 196 -23.35 14.54 26.22
C ALA A 196 -24.89 14.71 26.19
N ALA A 197 -25.38 15.91 25.91
CA ALA A 197 -26.81 16.21 25.85
C ALA A 197 -27.40 16.19 24.42
N ALA A 198 -26.57 16.02 23.39
CA ALA A 198 -26.93 15.94 21.97
C ALA A 198 -27.18 14.50 21.50
#